data_AF-A0A0Q7E128-F1
#
_entry.id   AF-A0A0Q7E128-F1
#
_cell.length_a   1.000
_cell.length_b   1.000
_cell.length_c   1.000
_cell.angle_alpha   90.00
_cell.angle_beta   90.00
_cell.angle_gamma   90.00
#
_symmetry.space_group_name_H-M   'P 1'
#
loop_
_entity.id
_entity.type
_entity.pdbx_description
1 polymer ?
#
loop_
_entity_poly.entity_id
_entity_poly.type
_entity_poly.pdbx_seq_one_letter_code
_entity_poly.pdbx_strand_id
1 'polypeptide(L)'
;MPLSVEARGSGDETDVALVQIQLAGLPEPLQAILHAQGLRVLACRNSITDARQDLIGVRPRGWPEGQTWDLVPGAYLPDEKAVVVATVPDPDNPGRRRVPPQGWMHNAFNLLIHETLHADDYLQDRLRCHNPAFVSAREADFAALHAYEQQDGDAGLEETYAESASRFFGNDPALETEWPNLAAFWKGRDLPVEPGRRSRDFHGPTALGLARLTADGAYELDLRAEDDDGAIGHALIQLEAGTPAYDELERRRRRERALVGEWMIIKPF
;
A
#
# COMPACT_ATOMS: atom_id res chain seq x y z
N MET A 1 -25.23 -4.67 -2.07
CA MET A 1 -24.71 -5.50 -0.97
C MET A 1 -23.32 -4.98 -0.66
N PRO A 2 -22.93 -4.84 0.62
CA PRO A 2 -21.56 -4.47 0.98
C PRO A 2 -20.56 -5.55 0.53
N LEU A 3 -19.27 -5.21 0.54
CA LEU A 3 -18.21 -6.18 0.29
C LEU A 3 -18.23 -7.28 1.35
N SER A 4 -18.03 -8.52 0.91
CA SER A 4 -17.84 -9.66 1.79
C SER A 4 -16.37 -10.03 1.89
N VAL A 5 -15.97 -10.51 3.06
CA VAL A 5 -14.67 -11.12 3.29
C VAL A 5 -14.82 -12.64 3.24
N GLU A 6 -13.91 -13.31 2.53
CA GLU A 6 -13.86 -14.76 2.41
C GLU A 6 -12.52 -15.29 2.93
N ALA A 7 -12.52 -16.47 3.55
CA ALA A 7 -11.28 -17.14 3.93
C ALA A 7 -10.58 -17.73 2.70
N ARG A 8 -9.25 -17.64 2.66
CA ARG A 8 -8.39 -18.20 1.62
C ARG A 8 -7.13 -18.80 2.23
N GLY A 9 -6.52 -19.76 1.52
CA GLY A 9 -5.32 -20.42 2.00
C GLY A 9 -5.58 -21.19 3.30
N SER A 10 -4.80 -20.88 4.33
CA SER A 10 -4.97 -21.42 5.68
C SER A 10 -5.80 -20.53 6.62
N GLY A 11 -6.36 -19.42 6.12
CA GLY A 11 -7.30 -18.58 6.83
C GLY A 11 -8.60 -19.30 7.20
N ASP A 12 -9.24 -18.86 8.27
CA ASP A 12 -10.57 -19.34 8.69
C ASP A 12 -11.50 -18.18 9.09
N GLU A 13 -12.69 -18.52 9.62
CA GLU A 13 -13.70 -17.55 10.04
C GLU A 13 -13.21 -16.55 11.09
N THR A 14 -12.19 -16.90 11.88
CA THR A 14 -11.60 -15.96 12.85
C THR A 14 -10.76 -14.89 12.14
N ASP A 15 -10.09 -15.25 11.04
CA ASP A 15 -9.35 -14.32 10.21
C ASP A 15 -10.30 -13.42 9.41
N VAL A 16 -11.37 -14.00 8.86
CA VAL A 16 -12.45 -13.28 8.19
C VAL A 16 -13.04 -12.23 9.11
N ALA A 17 -13.35 -12.58 10.37
CA ALA A 17 -13.91 -11.64 11.34
C ALA A 17 -12.96 -10.46 11.63
N LEU A 18 -11.65 -10.70 11.73
CA LEU A 18 -10.65 -9.65 11.95
C LEU A 18 -10.57 -8.68 10.77
N VAL A 19 -10.57 -9.20 9.54
CA VAL A 19 -10.53 -8.38 8.32
C VAL A 19 -11.86 -7.63 8.13
N GLN A 20 -13.00 -8.26 8.46
CA GLN A 20 -14.32 -7.62 8.39
C GLN A 20 -14.44 -6.42 9.34
N ILE A 21 -13.79 -6.44 10.50
CA ILE A 21 -13.73 -5.30 11.41
C ILE A 21 -13.05 -4.10 10.74
N GLN A 22 -11.94 -4.32 10.03
CA GLN A 22 -11.26 -3.25 9.30
C GLN A 22 -12.12 -2.74 8.13
N LEU A 23 -12.79 -3.66 7.43
CA LEU A 23 -13.65 -3.34 6.28
C LEU A 23 -14.81 -2.42 6.67
N ALA A 24 -15.32 -2.55 7.90
CA ALA A 24 -16.39 -1.71 8.43
C ALA A 24 -16.00 -0.23 8.55
N GLY A 25 -14.71 0.12 8.46
CA GLY A 25 -14.26 1.51 8.37
C GLY A 25 -14.59 2.16 7.02
N LEU A 26 -14.76 1.38 5.94
CA LEU A 26 -15.13 1.91 4.64
C LEU A 26 -16.63 2.28 4.59
N PRO A 27 -17.00 3.41 3.96
CA PRO A 27 -18.41 3.77 3.79
C PRO A 27 -19.18 2.76 2.93
N GLU A 28 -20.42 2.45 3.33
CA GLU A 28 -21.28 1.48 2.65
C GLU A 28 -21.49 1.78 1.15
N PRO A 29 -21.66 3.04 0.68
CA PRO A 29 -21.78 3.32 -0.76
C PRO A 29 -20.56 2.87 -1.57
N LEU A 30 -19.35 3.05 -1.03
CA LEU A 30 -18.12 2.62 -1.67
C LEU A 30 -18.04 1.09 -1.72
N GLN A 31 -18.30 0.43 -0.58
CA GLN A 31 -18.33 -1.04 -0.52
C GLN A 31 -19.34 -1.62 -1.52
N ALA A 32 -20.54 -1.05 -1.62
CA ALA A 32 -21.58 -1.53 -2.51
C ALA A 32 -21.17 -1.45 -3.99
N ILE A 33 -20.43 -0.40 -4.37
CA ILE A 33 -19.95 -0.21 -5.74
C ILE A 33 -18.80 -1.15 -6.06
N LEU A 34 -17.85 -1.30 -5.14
CA LEU A 34 -16.74 -2.25 -5.31
C LEU A 34 -17.25 -3.70 -5.42
N HIS A 35 -18.22 -4.07 -4.58
CA HIS A 35 -18.91 -5.36 -4.71
C HIS A 35 -19.61 -5.48 -6.07
N ALA A 36 -20.33 -4.45 -6.54
CA ALA A 36 -20.98 -4.47 -7.85
C ALA A 36 -19.98 -4.56 -9.03
N GLN A 37 -18.74 -4.09 -8.84
CA GLN A 37 -17.63 -4.23 -9.78
C GLN A 37 -16.94 -5.60 -9.72
N GLY A 38 -17.36 -6.46 -8.78
CA GLY A 38 -16.85 -7.81 -8.59
C GLY A 38 -15.59 -7.88 -7.74
N LEU A 39 -15.25 -6.82 -6.99
CA LEU A 39 -14.16 -6.87 -6.02
C LEU A 39 -14.51 -7.86 -4.90
N ARG A 40 -13.53 -8.66 -4.49
CA ARG A 40 -13.59 -9.55 -3.33
C ARG A 40 -12.54 -9.16 -2.31
N VAL A 41 -12.77 -9.47 -1.04
CA VAL A 41 -11.77 -9.34 0.01
C VAL A 41 -11.45 -10.74 0.55
N LEU A 42 -10.17 -11.10 0.57
CA LEU A 42 -9.70 -12.42 0.98
C LEU A 42 -8.84 -12.30 2.24
N ALA A 43 -9.21 -13.05 3.27
CA ALA A 43 -8.44 -13.18 4.50
C ALA A 43 -7.60 -14.46 4.45
N CYS A 44 -6.29 -14.32 4.68
CA CYS A 44 -5.34 -15.44 4.72
C CYS A 44 -4.38 -15.29 5.92
N ARG A 45 -3.35 -16.13 6.03
CA ARG A 45 -2.43 -16.10 7.17
C ARG A 45 -0.98 -15.83 6.77
N ASN A 46 -0.30 -15.03 7.59
CA ASN A 46 1.13 -14.71 7.59
C ASN A 46 1.58 -13.82 6.42
N SER A 47 1.25 -14.17 5.18
CA SER A 47 1.59 -13.42 3.97
C SER A 47 0.56 -13.67 2.87
N ILE A 48 0.55 -12.83 1.82
CA ILE A 48 -0.34 -13.06 0.68
C ILE A 48 -0.07 -14.40 -0.04
N THR A 49 1.13 -14.95 0.10
CA THR A 49 1.51 -16.23 -0.55
C THR A 49 0.79 -17.45 0.06
N ASP A 50 0.16 -17.30 1.23
CA ASP A 50 -0.80 -18.30 1.76
C ASP A 50 -2.06 -18.38 0.87
N ALA A 51 -2.49 -17.25 0.31
CA ALA A 51 -3.61 -17.18 -0.63
C ALA A 51 -3.20 -17.40 -2.11
N ARG A 52 -1.99 -16.97 -2.48
CA ARG A 52 -1.38 -17.03 -3.82
C ARG A 52 -0.10 -17.87 -3.79
N GLN A 53 -0.26 -19.19 -3.75
CA GLN A 53 0.87 -20.12 -3.64
C GLN A 53 1.82 -20.07 -4.85
N ASP A 54 1.34 -19.59 -5.99
CA ASP A 54 2.14 -19.33 -7.19
C ASP A 54 3.17 -18.20 -7.00
N LEU A 55 2.99 -17.33 -6.00
CA LEU A 55 3.91 -16.25 -5.65
C LEU A 55 4.96 -16.67 -4.60
N ILE A 56 4.93 -17.92 -4.09
CA ILE A 56 5.92 -18.41 -3.12
C ILE A 56 7.32 -18.37 -3.73
N GLY A 57 8.26 -17.71 -3.05
CA GLY A 57 9.64 -17.55 -3.50
C GLY A 57 9.78 -16.65 -4.74
N VAL A 58 8.69 -16.09 -5.25
CA VAL A 58 8.72 -15.17 -6.39
C VAL A 58 9.16 -13.80 -5.89
N ARG A 59 10.17 -13.24 -6.56
CA ARG A 59 10.67 -11.90 -6.28
C ARG A 59 9.83 -10.87 -7.04
N PRO A 60 9.23 -9.88 -6.35
CA PRO A 60 8.57 -8.76 -7.01
C PRO A 60 9.52 -8.01 -7.93
N ARG A 61 9.00 -7.40 -9.00
CA ARG A 61 9.78 -6.68 -9.98
C ARG A 61 10.64 -5.62 -9.29
N GLY A 62 11.95 -5.72 -9.55
CA GLY A 62 12.91 -4.72 -9.10
C GLY A 62 13.29 -4.79 -7.61
N TRP A 63 12.76 -5.73 -6.83
CA TRP A 63 13.19 -5.93 -5.44
C TRP A 63 14.62 -6.49 -5.33
N PRO A 64 15.30 -6.29 -4.17
CA PRO A 64 16.58 -6.94 -3.88
C PRO A 64 16.53 -8.47 -4.02
N GLU A 65 17.66 -9.08 -4.37
CA GLU A 65 17.80 -10.55 -4.36
C GLU A 65 17.50 -11.13 -2.97
N GLY A 66 16.79 -12.26 -2.93
CA GLY A 66 16.38 -12.93 -1.71
C GLY A 66 15.10 -12.39 -1.06
N GLN A 67 14.58 -11.24 -1.53
CA GLN A 67 13.32 -10.68 -1.07
C GLN A 67 12.18 -11.13 -1.99
N THR A 68 11.06 -11.55 -1.40
CA THR A 68 9.96 -12.20 -2.15
C THR A 68 8.59 -11.72 -1.70
N TRP A 69 7.56 -12.06 -2.47
CA TRP A 69 6.15 -11.84 -2.09
C TRP A 69 5.77 -12.50 -0.75
N ASP A 70 6.60 -13.41 -0.22
CA ASP A 70 6.39 -14.03 1.10
C ASP A 70 6.46 -13.02 2.26
N LEU A 71 6.97 -11.81 2.02
CA LEU A 71 7.04 -10.73 3.01
C LEU A 71 5.85 -9.77 2.93
N VAL A 72 5.03 -9.85 1.88
CA VAL A 72 3.94 -8.89 1.63
C VAL A 72 2.71 -9.29 2.45
N PRO A 73 2.22 -8.44 3.37
CA PRO A 73 1.08 -8.76 4.23
C PRO A 73 -0.27 -8.44 3.59
N GLY A 74 -0.31 -7.58 2.58
CA GLY A 74 -1.51 -7.21 1.86
C GLY A 74 -1.20 -6.77 0.44
N ALA A 75 -2.15 -7.02 -0.47
CA ALA A 75 -2.02 -6.64 -1.87
C ALA A 75 -3.40 -6.55 -2.53
N TYR A 76 -3.50 -5.68 -3.52
CA TYR A 76 -4.53 -5.78 -4.56
C TYR A 76 -4.03 -6.66 -5.71
N LEU A 77 -4.85 -7.65 -6.10
CA LEU A 77 -4.62 -8.62 -7.16
C LEU A 77 -5.60 -8.35 -8.32
N PRO A 78 -5.20 -7.64 -9.40
CA PRO A 78 -6.11 -7.28 -10.48
C PRO A 78 -6.66 -8.47 -11.27
N ASP A 79 -5.83 -9.51 -11.47
CA ASP A 79 -6.17 -10.74 -12.18
C ASP A 79 -7.33 -11.50 -11.50
N GLU A 80 -7.39 -11.45 -10.17
CA GLU A 80 -8.45 -12.04 -9.36
C GLU A 80 -9.55 -11.05 -8.96
N LYS A 81 -9.37 -9.76 -9.23
CA LYS A 81 -10.18 -8.66 -8.66
C LYS A 81 -10.38 -8.86 -7.16
N ALA A 82 -9.27 -9.01 -6.45
CA ALA A 82 -9.29 -9.32 -5.03
C ALA A 82 -8.31 -8.45 -4.26
N VAL A 83 -8.72 -7.97 -3.10
CA VAL A 83 -7.80 -7.48 -2.07
C VAL A 83 -7.51 -8.64 -1.13
N VAL A 84 -6.24 -8.98 -0.93
CA VAL A 84 -5.81 -10.01 0.00
C VAL A 84 -5.18 -9.34 1.20
N VAL A 85 -5.57 -9.75 2.40
CA VAL A 85 -4.94 -9.33 3.66
C VAL A 85 -4.61 -10.56 4.49
N ALA A 86 -3.35 -10.67 4.90
CA ALA A 86 -2.88 -11.70 5.80
C ALA A 86 -3.04 -11.25 7.25
N THR A 87 -3.68 -12.08 8.08
CA THR A 87 -3.59 -11.94 9.53
C THR A 87 -2.28 -12.54 10.03
N VAL A 88 -1.83 -12.12 11.20
CA VAL A 88 -0.55 -12.55 11.79
C VAL A 88 -0.72 -12.91 13.26
N PRO A 89 0.15 -13.76 13.84
CA PRO A 89 0.14 -13.99 15.27
C PRO A 89 0.23 -12.66 16.04
N ASP A 90 -0.61 -12.49 17.05
CA ASP A 90 -0.57 -11.32 17.91
C ASP A 90 0.50 -11.53 19.00
N PRO A 91 1.65 -10.83 18.95
CA PRO A 91 2.71 -11.00 19.95
C PRO A 91 2.26 -10.63 21.36
N ASP A 92 1.25 -9.77 21.48
CA ASP A 92 0.73 -9.27 22.76
C ASP A 92 -0.35 -10.21 23.32
N ASN A 93 -0.92 -11.09 22.48
CA ASN A 93 -1.98 -12.02 22.86
C ASN A 93 -1.71 -13.43 22.28
N PRO A 94 -0.88 -14.26 22.94
CA PRO A 94 -0.52 -15.59 22.45
C PRO A 94 -1.75 -16.45 22.10
N GLY A 95 -1.71 -17.09 20.93
CA GLY A 95 -2.81 -17.89 20.41
C GLY A 95 -3.93 -17.09 19.71
N ARG A 96 -3.83 -15.75 19.68
CA ARG A 96 -4.68 -14.90 18.85
C ARG A 96 -3.94 -14.42 17.61
N ARG A 97 -4.72 -13.97 16.64
CA ARG A 97 -4.24 -13.32 15.42
C ARG A 97 -4.77 -11.89 15.36
N ARG A 98 -4.11 -11.06 14.58
CA ARG A 98 -4.54 -9.68 14.25
C ARG A 98 -4.28 -9.38 12.79
N VAL A 99 -4.96 -8.38 12.23
CA VAL A 99 -4.48 -7.73 11.02
C VAL A 99 -3.19 -6.97 11.38
N PRO A 100 -2.12 -7.06 10.58
CA PRO A 100 -0.90 -6.30 10.78
C PRO A 100 -1.17 -4.82 11.05
N PRO A 101 -0.64 -4.25 12.14
CA PRO A 101 -0.69 -2.81 12.37
C PRO A 101 0.37 -2.11 11.50
N GLN A 102 0.20 -0.81 11.30
CA GLN A 102 1.22 0.07 10.72
C GLN A 102 2.59 -0.16 11.37
N GLY A 103 3.64 -0.24 10.54
CA GLY A 103 5.01 -0.54 10.95
C GLY A 103 5.33 -2.04 11.06
N TRP A 104 4.36 -2.93 10.87
CA TRP A 104 4.60 -4.37 10.77
C TRP A 104 4.69 -4.77 9.30
N MET A 105 5.91 -4.80 8.75
CA MET A 105 6.16 -5.16 7.34
C MET A 105 5.37 -4.36 6.30
N HIS A 106 4.67 -3.28 6.66
CA HIS A 106 4.07 -2.28 5.77
C HIS A 106 3.93 -0.96 6.55
N ASN A 107 3.79 0.17 5.85
CA ASN A 107 3.66 1.47 6.50
C ASN A 107 2.28 2.15 6.35
N ALA A 108 1.32 1.50 5.70
CA ALA A 108 -0.05 1.99 5.63
C ALA A 108 -0.71 2.10 7.01
N PHE A 109 -1.42 3.20 7.29
CA PHE A 109 -2.18 3.41 8.53
C PHE A 109 -3.22 2.31 8.77
N ASN A 110 -3.95 1.95 7.69
CA ASN A 110 -4.86 0.80 7.69
C ASN A 110 -4.63 -0.04 6.43
N LEU A 111 -4.00 -1.21 6.58
CA LEU A 111 -3.61 -2.07 5.46
C LEU A 111 -4.80 -2.42 4.55
N LEU A 112 -5.91 -2.91 5.10
CA LEU A 112 -7.04 -3.32 4.28
C LEU A 112 -7.62 -2.15 3.49
N ILE A 113 -7.81 -1.00 4.13
CA ILE A 113 -8.39 0.18 3.48
C ILE A 113 -7.43 0.67 2.39
N HIS A 114 -6.13 0.73 2.67
CA HIS A 114 -5.11 1.11 1.70
C HIS A 114 -5.17 0.26 0.42
N GLU A 115 -5.09 -1.07 0.55
CA GLU A 115 -5.19 -1.97 -0.61
C GLU A 115 -6.54 -1.89 -1.32
N THR A 116 -7.62 -1.64 -0.57
CA THR A 116 -8.95 -1.47 -1.16
C THR A 116 -9.06 -0.20 -2.01
N LEU A 117 -8.33 0.87 -1.67
CA LEU A 117 -8.33 2.08 -2.48
C LEU A 117 -7.42 2.00 -3.70
N HIS A 118 -6.35 1.19 -3.65
CA HIS A 118 -5.68 0.76 -4.89
C HIS A 118 -6.65 0.04 -5.81
N ALA A 119 -7.48 -0.87 -5.27
CA ALA A 119 -8.51 -1.53 -6.05
C ALA A 119 -9.59 -0.56 -6.60
N ASP A 120 -10.06 0.40 -5.81
CA ASP A 120 -11.06 1.40 -6.26
C ASP A 120 -10.54 2.30 -7.39
N ASP A 121 -9.25 2.67 -7.34
CA ASP A 121 -8.61 3.47 -8.39
C ASP A 121 -8.31 2.65 -9.65
N TYR A 122 -7.93 1.38 -9.49
CA TYR A 122 -7.60 0.52 -10.63
C TYR A 122 -8.83 0.00 -11.38
N LEU A 123 -9.89 -0.40 -10.64
CA LEU A 123 -11.03 -1.11 -11.24
C LEU A 123 -11.79 -0.25 -12.25
N GLN A 124 -11.85 -0.75 -13.50
CA GLN A 124 -12.50 -0.10 -14.66
C GLN A 124 -11.77 1.17 -15.13
N ASP A 125 -10.44 1.20 -15.04
CA ASP A 125 -9.59 2.35 -15.41
C ASP A 125 -10.01 3.63 -14.66
N ARG A 126 -10.47 3.48 -13.42
CA ARG A 126 -11.10 4.57 -12.68
C ARG A 126 -10.04 5.38 -11.95
N LEU A 127 -9.35 6.20 -12.73
CA LEU A 127 -8.38 7.25 -12.38
C LEU A 127 -8.90 8.28 -11.34
N ARG A 128 -9.38 7.83 -10.18
CA ARG A 128 -9.93 8.64 -9.10
C ARG A 128 -8.84 9.40 -8.37
N CYS A 129 -7.63 8.83 -8.29
CA CYS A 129 -6.43 9.53 -7.87
C CYS A 129 -6.11 10.71 -8.82
N HIS A 130 -6.61 10.71 -10.07
CA HIS A 130 -6.50 11.86 -10.98
C HIS A 130 -7.65 12.86 -10.87
N ASN A 131 -8.61 12.68 -9.94
CA ASN A 131 -9.67 13.66 -9.73
C ASN A 131 -9.05 15.05 -9.48
N PRO A 132 -9.43 16.10 -10.23
CA PRO A 132 -8.78 17.41 -10.08
C PRO A 132 -8.84 18.00 -8.67
N ALA A 133 -9.89 17.71 -7.91
CA ALA A 133 -10.00 18.17 -6.54
C ALA A 133 -9.13 17.35 -5.58
N PHE A 134 -8.91 16.05 -5.86
CA PHE A 134 -7.93 15.25 -5.10
C PHE A 134 -6.51 15.73 -5.40
N VAL A 135 -6.16 15.90 -6.69
CA VAL A 135 -4.85 16.39 -7.10
C VAL A 135 -4.54 17.75 -6.47
N SER A 136 -5.50 18.68 -6.50
CA SER A 136 -5.36 19.99 -5.86
C SER A 136 -5.15 19.89 -4.33
N ALA A 137 -5.89 19.01 -3.65
CA ALA A 137 -5.71 18.76 -2.22
C ALA A 137 -4.32 18.18 -1.91
N ARG A 138 -3.89 17.19 -2.69
CA ARG A 138 -2.55 16.60 -2.60
C ARG A 138 -1.46 17.63 -2.83
N GLU A 139 -1.57 18.47 -3.85
CA GLU A 139 -0.60 19.54 -4.15
C GLU A 139 -0.48 20.52 -2.99
N ALA A 140 -1.59 20.86 -2.34
CA ALA A 140 -1.60 21.75 -1.18
C ALA A 140 -0.92 21.12 0.07
N ASP A 141 -1.02 19.80 0.25
CA ASP A 141 -0.39 19.06 1.34
C ASP A 141 0.97 18.45 0.98
N PHE A 142 1.45 18.63 -0.26
CA PHE A 142 2.57 17.86 -0.83
C PHE A 142 3.85 17.91 0.02
N ALA A 143 4.17 19.10 0.57
CA ALA A 143 5.36 19.29 1.40
C ALA A 143 5.29 18.58 2.77
N ALA A 144 4.09 18.19 3.22
CA ALA A 144 3.84 17.49 4.47
C ALA A 144 3.64 15.98 4.30
N LEU A 145 3.55 15.49 3.05
CA LEU A 145 3.47 14.06 2.76
C LEU A 145 4.76 13.35 3.17
N HIS A 146 4.70 12.05 3.48
CA HIS A 146 5.94 11.29 3.63
C HIS A 146 6.60 11.12 2.26
N ALA A 147 7.89 10.77 2.27
CA ALA A 147 8.65 10.65 1.04
C ALA A 147 8.06 9.61 0.08
N TYR A 148 7.31 8.62 0.59
CA TYR A 148 6.77 7.52 -0.18
C TYR A 148 5.60 8.00 -1.06
N GLU A 149 4.75 8.86 -0.52
CA GLU A 149 3.65 9.49 -1.25
C GLU A 149 4.13 10.64 -2.14
N GLN A 150 5.37 11.13 -1.94
CA GLN A 150 6.01 12.15 -2.80
C GLN A 150 6.68 11.58 -4.06
N GLN A 151 6.64 10.25 -4.29
CA GLN A 151 7.22 9.63 -5.47
C GLN A 151 6.72 10.28 -6.78
N ASP A 152 7.60 10.35 -7.78
CA ASP A 152 7.30 10.94 -9.09
C ASP A 152 6.23 10.11 -9.84
N GLY A 153 5.41 10.79 -10.64
CA GLY A 153 4.42 10.16 -11.52
C GLY A 153 3.21 9.60 -10.78
N ASP A 154 2.58 8.58 -11.39
CA ASP A 154 1.34 8.00 -10.87
C ASP A 154 1.57 7.23 -9.56
N ALA A 155 2.78 6.72 -9.30
CA ALA A 155 3.07 6.00 -8.05
C ALA A 155 2.78 6.86 -6.81
N GLY A 156 3.43 8.01 -6.65
CA GLY A 156 3.17 8.86 -5.49
C GLY A 156 1.71 9.33 -5.43
N LEU A 157 1.05 9.50 -6.57
CA LEU A 157 -0.37 9.89 -6.64
C LEU A 157 -1.30 8.78 -6.14
N GLU A 158 -1.11 7.54 -6.63
CA GLU A 158 -1.82 6.33 -6.21
C GLU A 158 -1.60 6.06 -4.72
N GLU A 159 -0.36 6.14 -4.26
CA GLU A 159 -0.01 5.95 -2.83
C GLU A 159 -0.64 7.01 -1.94
N THR A 160 -0.63 8.29 -2.36
CA THR A 160 -1.31 9.35 -1.60
C THR A 160 -2.82 9.09 -1.54
N TYR A 161 -3.41 8.59 -2.63
CA TYR A 161 -4.84 8.32 -2.69
C TYR A 161 -5.22 7.20 -1.74
N ALA A 162 -4.51 6.07 -1.81
CA ALA A 162 -4.71 4.94 -0.93
C ALA A 162 -4.45 5.30 0.54
N GLU A 163 -3.34 5.98 0.83
CA GLU A 163 -2.95 6.26 2.20
C GLU A 163 -3.78 7.36 2.86
N SER A 164 -4.10 8.44 2.15
CA SER A 164 -4.97 9.48 2.73
C SER A 164 -6.38 8.94 3.02
N ALA A 165 -6.88 8.00 2.22
CA ALA A 165 -8.12 7.29 2.51
C ALA A 165 -7.97 6.32 3.70
N SER A 166 -6.86 5.58 3.76
CA SER A 166 -6.55 4.66 4.87
C SER A 166 -6.55 5.40 6.21
N ARG A 167 -5.91 6.57 6.25
CA ARG A 167 -5.90 7.48 7.39
C ARG A 167 -7.30 8.03 7.70
N PHE A 168 -8.03 8.51 6.69
CA PHE A 168 -9.35 9.13 6.90
C PHE A 168 -10.39 8.12 7.41
N PHE A 169 -10.60 7.02 6.69
CA PHE A 169 -11.58 6.00 7.06
C PHE A 169 -11.11 5.12 8.23
N GLY A 170 -9.79 5.03 8.44
CA GLY A 170 -9.19 4.46 9.64
C GLY A 170 -9.35 5.32 10.90
N ASN A 171 -9.85 6.54 10.78
CA ASN A 171 -9.99 7.53 11.87
C ASN A 171 -8.64 7.93 12.50
N ASP A 172 -7.63 8.19 11.67
CA ASP A 172 -6.37 8.77 12.14
C ASP A 172 -6.60 10.17 12.74
N PRO A 173 -6.36 10.36 14.06
CA PRO A 173 -6.54 11.66 14.70
C PRO A 173 -5.54 12.72 14.21
N ALA A 174 -4.43 12.32 13.59
CA ALA A 174 -3.41 13.24 13.10
C ALA A 174 -3.73 13.81 11.71
N LEU A 175 -4.59 13.15 10.92
CA LEU A 175 -4.82 13.50 9.52
C LEU A 175 -5.28 14.96 9.33
N GLU A 176 -6.25 15.43 10.10
CA GLU A 176 -6.75 16.82 9.97
C GLU A 176 -5.67 17.87 10.30
N THR A 177 -4.63 17.50 11.05
CA THR A 177 -3.52 18.39 11.42
C THR A 177 -2.35 18.29 10.44
N GLU A 178 -2.01 17.07 10.02
CA GLU A 178 -0.86 16.81 9.16
C GLU A 178 -1.18 17.07 7.68
N TRP A 179 -2.33 16.56 7.18
CA TRP A 179 -2.78 16.71 5.79
C TRP A 179 -4.20 17.32 5.73
N PRO A 180 -4.35 18.60 6.14
CA PRO A 180 -5.65 19.23 6.28
C PRO A 180 -6.46 19.32 4.98
N ASN A 181 -5.80 19.45 3.82
CA ASN A 181 -6.50 19.57 2.53
C ASN A 181 -7.00 18.20 2.05
N LEU A 182 -6.21 17.14 2.24
CA LEU A 182 -6.64 15.77 1.98
C LEU A 182 -7.76 15.34 2.94
N ALA A 183 -7.68 15.71 4.22
CA ALA A 183 -8.77 15.49 5.17
C ALA A 183 -10.08 16.19 4.72
N ALA A 184 -9.97 17.45 4.28
CA ALA A 184 -11.10 18.21 3.76
C ALA A 184 -11.66 17.60 2.47
N PHE A 185 -10.81 17.07 1.60
CA PHE A 185 -11.22 16.37 0.39
C PHE A 185 -12.14 15.19 0.69
N TRP A 186 -11.75 14.32 1.63
CA TRP A 186 -12.53 13.14 2.01
C TRP A 186 -13.84 13.48 2.74
N LYS A 187 -13.80 14.50 3.62
CA LYS A 187 -14.98 14.97 4.36
C LYS A 187 -16.05 15.62 3.47
N GLY A 188 -15.63 16.28 2.39
CA GLY A 188 -16.49 17.08 1.53
C GLY A 188 -17.03 16.36 0.29
N ARG A 189 -16.93 15.03 0.20
CA ARG A 189 -17.23 14.30 -1.04
C ARG A 189 -18.23 13.16 -0.83
N ASP A 190 -19.11 13.01 -1.81
CA ASP A 190 -19.89 11.78 -1.98
C ASP A 190 -19.00 10.66 -2.51
N LEU A 191 -19.22 9.44 -2.01
CA LEU A 191 -18.51 8.27 -2.49
C LEU A 191 -19.35 7.49 -3.48
N PRO A 192 -18.73 6.98 -4.56
CA PRO A 192 -17.29 6.94 -4.80
C PRO A 192 -16.81 8.23 -5.49
N VAL A 193 -15.53 8.57 -5.35
CA VAL A 193 -14.94 9.79 -5.93
C VAL A 193 -15.05 9.78 -7.45
N GLU A 194 -15.61 10.80 -8.10
CA GLU A 194 -15.64 10.85 -9.57
C GLU A 194 -14.24 10.72 -10.21
N PRO A 195 -14.05 9.93 -11.28
CA PRO A 195 -12.74 9.75 -11.89
C PRO A 195 -12.24 11.03 -12.57
N GLY A 196 -10.93 11.21 -12.60
CA GLY A 196 -10.24 12.27 -13.33
C GLY A 196 -9.89 11.88 -14.76
N ARG A 197 -8.84 12.53 -15.29
CA ARG A 197 -8.25 12.21 -16.59
C ARG A 197 -6.74 12.05 -16.42
N ARG A 198 -6.17 11.01 -17.02
CA ARG A 198 -4.72 10.84 -17.05
C ARG A 198 -4.10 12.00 -17.82
N SER A 199 -3.10 12.65 -17.25
CA SER A 199 -2.27 13.58 -18.01
C SER A 199 -1.48 12.79 -19.06
N ARG A 200 -1.31 13.35 -20.26
CA ARG A 200 -0.53 12.73 -21.34
C ARG A 200 0.98 12.82 -21.12
N ASP A 201 1.42 13.58 -20.11
CA ASP A 201 2.80 14.04 -19.96
C ASP A 201 3.61 13.22 -18.93
N PHE A 202 3.54 11.89 -18.96
CA PHE A 202 4.33 11.07 -18.03
C PHE A 202 5.08 9.94 -18.70
N HIS A 203 6.41 10.10 -18.80
CA HIS A 203 7.39 9.09 -19.20
C HIS A 203 8.57 9.15 -18.23
N GLY A 204 8.45 8.52 -17.07
CA GLY A 204 9.55 8.30 -16.12
C GLY A 204 9.46 6.89 -15.55
N PRO A 205 10.59 6.22 -15.23
CA PRO A 205 10.55 4.93 -14.57
C PRO A 205 9.90 5.09 -13.19
N THR A 206 8.91 4.25 -12.89
CA THR A 206 8.25 4.20 -11.58
C THR A 206 9.30 3.97 -10.50
N ALA A 207 9.34 4.82 -9.48
CA ALA A 207 10.12 4.55 -8.30
C ALA A 207 9.60 3.24 -7.66
N LEU A 208 10.50 2.42 -7.13
CA LEU A 208 10.14 1.18 -6.44
C LEU A 208 9.82 1.38 -4.97
N GLY A 209 10.06 2.59 -4.45
CA GLY A 209 9.95 2.91 -3.05
C GLY A 209 11.17 3.67 -2.52
N LEU A 210 11.45 3.50 -1.24
CA LEU A 210 12.44 4.29 -0.51
C LEU A 210 13.40 3.44 0.31
N ALA A 211 14.61 3.96 0.52
CA ALA A 211 15.61 3.43 1.44
C ALA A 211 15.97 4.48 2.49
N ARG A 212 16.12 4.07 3.75
CA ARG A 212 16.74 4.88 4.82
C ARG A 212 17.79 4.06 5.54
N LEU A 213 18.95 4.66 5.77
CA LEU A 213 19.97 4.06 6.63
C LEU A 213 19.56 4.28 8.09
N THR A 214 19.39 3.20 8.83
CA THR A 214 19.04 3.21 10.25
C THR A 214 20.28 3.47 11.12
N ALA A 215 20.07 3.82 12.39
CA ALA A 215 21.15 4.20 13.31
C ALA A 215 22.12 3.04 13.64
N ASP A 216 21.66 1.80 13.54
CA ASP A 216 22.44 0.56 13.68
C ASP A 216 23.17 0.16 12.39
N GLY A 217 22.99 0.90 11.30
CA GLY A 217 23.72 0.73 10.05
C GLY A 217 23.09 -0.28 9.09
N ALA A 218 21.85 -0.73 9.32
CA ALA A 218 21.04 -1.43 8.33
C ALA A 218 20.35 -0.45 7.38
N TYR A 219 19.84 -0.95 6.26
CA TYR A 219 18.90 -0.20 5.43
C TYR A 219 17.47 -0.70 5.68
N GLU A 220 16.59 0.22 6.05
CA GLU A 220 15.14 0.00 5.97
C GLU A 220 14.67 0.40 4.58
N LEU A 221 13.99 -0.52 3.90
CA LEU A 221 13.35 -0.27 2.61
C LEU A 221 11.84 -0.28 2.78
N ASP A 222 11.17 0.69 2.19
CA ASP A 222 9.72 0.69 1.99
C ASP A 222 9.48 0.52 0.50
N LEU A 223 9.08 -0.69 0.08
CA LEU A 223 9.03 -1.08 -1.33
C LEU A 223 7.61 -1.40 -1.79
N ARG A 224 7.30 -0.92 -3.00
CA ARG A 224 6.16 -1.38 -3.79
C ARG A 224 6.50 -2.71 -4.43
N ALA A 225 5.70 -3.73 -4.16
CA ALA A 225 5.73 -5.01 -4.84
C ALA A 225 4.85 -4.93 -6.10
N GLU A 226 5.44 -5.19 -7.26
CA GLU A 226 4.71 -5.33 -8.53
C GLU A 226 5.11 -6.62 -9.25
N ASP A 227 4.19 -7.23 -9.98
CA ASP A 227 4.49 -8.32 -10.92
C ASP A 227 4.03 -7.99 -12.35
N ASP A 228 4.24 -8.94 -13.27
CA ASP A 228 3.87 -8.76 -14.68
C ASP A 228 2.34 -8.80 -14.91
N ASP A 229 1.58 -9.34 -13.95
CA ASP A 229 0.12 -9.42 -13.96
C ASP A 229 -0.55 -8.21 -13.30
N GLY A 230 0.28 -7.28 -12.78
CA GLY A 230 -0.15 -6.03 -12.17
C GLY A 230 -0.56 -6.14 -10.71
N ALA A 231 -0.23 -7.25 -10.03
CA ALA A 231 -0.39 -7.32 -8.57
C ALA A 231 0.37 -6.15 -7.94
N ILE A 232 -0.27 -5.44 -7.01
CA ILE A 232 0.33 -4.30 -6.30
C ILE A 232 0.20 -4.57 -4.81
N GLY A 233 1.31 -4.50 -4.08
CA GLY A 233 1.32 -4.53 -2.62
C GLY A 233 2.54 -3.80 -2.08
N HIS A 234 2.71 -3.82 -0.76
CA HIS A 234 3.76 -3.07 -0.08
C HIS A 234 4.48 -3.93 0.93
N ALA A 235 5.79 -3.74 1.06
CA ALA A 235 6.50 -4.27 2.22
C ALA A 235 7.61 -3.37 2.77
N LEU A 236 7.78 -3.44 4.09
CA LEU A 236 8.96 -2.97 4.79
C LEU A 236 9.99 -4.11 4.90
N ILE A 237 11.21 -3.84 4.43
CA ILE A 237 12.31 -4.81 4.38
C ILE A 237 13.51 -4.24 5.11
N GLN A 238 14.14 -5.05 5.95
CA GLN A 238 15.45 -4.72 6.53
C GLN A 238 16.55 -5.40 5.70
N LEU A 239 17.51 -4.60 5.24
CA LEU A 239 18.72 -5.04 4.55
C LEU A 239 19.93 -4.85 5.45
N GLU A 240 20.49 -5.98 5.88
CA GLU A 240 21.72 -6.02 6.66
C GLU A 240 22.96 -5.67 5.81
N ALA A 241 23.97 -5.13 6.49
CA ALA A 241 25.26 -4.81 5.90
C ALA A 241 25.94 -6.05 5.30
N GLY A 242 26.62 -5.86 4.17
CA GLY A 242 27.37 -6.92 3.48
C GLY A 242 26.57 -7.76 2.48
N THR A 243 25.29 -7.44 2.26
CA THR A 243 24.54 -7.99 1.13
C THR A 243 24.87 -7.21 -0.17
N PRO A 244 24.79 -7.85 -1.35
CA PRO A 244 25.01 -7.13 -2.63
C PRO A 244 24.08 -5.92 -2.82
N ALA A 245 22.83 -6.02 -2.35
CA ALA A 245 21.86 -4.94 -2.41
C ALA A 245 22.23 -3.78 -1.47
N TYR A 246 22.70 -4.08 -0.25
CA TYR A 246 23.23 -3.07 0.67
C TYR A 246 24.39 -2.30 0.03
N ASP A 247 25.35 -3.01 -0.57
CA ASP A 247 26.51 -2.38 -1.21
C ASP A 247 26.11 -1.48 -2.38
N GLU A 248 25.08 -1.86 -3.13
CA GLU A 248 24.52 -1.04 -4.20
C GLU A 248 23.84 0.23 -3.67
N LEU A 249 23.03 0.12 -2.62
CA LEU A 249 22.39 1.29 -1.97
C LEU A 249 23.43 2.25 -1.40
N GLU A 250 24.49 1.74 -0.76
CA GLU A 250 25.57 2.58 -0.22
C GLU A 250 26.36 3.27 -1.35
N ARG A 251 26.58 2.59 -2.49
CA ARG A 251 27.16 3.23 -3.69
C ARG A 251 26.26 4.35 -4.23
N ARG A 252 24.95 4.13 -4.30
CA ARG A 252 23.96 5.12 -4.76
C ARG A 252 23.90 6.31 -3.81
N ARG A 253 23.77 6.08 -2.50
CA ARG A 253 23.75 7.15 -1.47
C ARG A 253 24.97 8.07 -1.54
N ARG A 254 26.15 7.52 -1.85
CA ARG A 254 27.38 8.32 -2.00
C ARG A 254 27.40 9.16 -3.28
N ARG A 255 26.71 8.74 -4.34
CA ARG A 255 26.67 9.41 -5.65
C ARG A 255 25.53 10.42 -5.74
N GLU A 256 24.37 10.06 -5.21
CA GLU A 256 23.14 10.84 -5.30
C GLU A 256 23.00 11.73 -4.08
N ARG A 257 22.88 13.04 -4.29
CA ARG A 257 22.64 14.03 -3.23
C ARG A 257 21.15 14.33 -3.01
N ALA A 258 20.28 13.73 -3.83
CA ALA A 258 18.84 13.93 -3.76
C ALA A 258 18.26 13.01 -2.69
N LEU A 259 18.23 13.50 -1.46
CA LEU A 259 17.44 12.90 -0.39
C LEU A 259 16.11 13.64 -0.30
N VAL A 260 15.02 12.91 -0.09
CA VAL A 260 13.75 13.46 0.37
C VAL A 260 13.75 13.32 1.90
N GLY A 261 14.30 14.31 2.59
CA GLY A 261 14.60 14.20 4.03
C GLY A 261 15.76 13.24 4.31
N GLU A 262 15.50 12.17 5.07
CA GLU A 262 16.46 11.08 5.35
C GLU A 262 16.34 9.91 4.37
N TRP A 263 15.34 9.94 3.49
CA TRP A 263 15.02 8.85 2.57
C TRP A 263 15.64 9.07 1.20
N MET A 264 16.13 7.99 0.62
CA MET A 264 16.64 7.91 -0.76
C MET A 264 15.62 7.17 -1.63
N ILE A 265 15.27 7.74 -2.78
CA ILE A 265 14.37 7.09 -3.75
C ILE A 265 15.08 5.87 -4.36
N ILE A 266 14.42 4.72 -4.32
CA ILE A 266 14.90 3.48 -4.93
C ILE A 266 14.34 3.37 -6.33
N LYS A 267 15.24 3.30 -7.30
CA LYS A 267 14.95 2.80 -8.66
C LYS A 267 15.31 1.31 -8.72
N PRO A 268 14.80 0.55 -9.71
CA PRO A 268 15.15 -0.86 -9.88
C PRO A 268 16.63 -1.19 -9.65
N PHE A 269 16.86 -2.25 -8.87
CA PHE A 269 18.18 -2.79 -8.55
C PHE A 269 18.84 -3.40 -9.80
#